data_AF-A0A1V1PFF7-F1
#
_entry.id   AF-A0A1V1PFF7-F1
#
_cell.length_a   1.000
_cell.length_b   1.000
_cell.length_c   1.000
_cell.angle_alpha   90.00
_cell.angle_beta   90.00
_cell.angle_gamma   90.00
#
_symmetry.space_group_name_H-M   'P 1'
#
loop_
_entity.id
_entity.type
_entity.pdbx_description
1 polymer ?
#
loop_
_entity_poly.entity_id
_entity_poly.type
_entity_poly.pdbx_seq_one_letter_code
_entity_poly.pdbx_strand_id
1 'polypeptide(L)'
;MLKPGGIEKKFGSVRVYKDKSIERDTVSHLMDMIRWVPSSKNTQPLHWKLVDDRAKIREMAGLTVQWFEETNAFPDIVAAWKGGEDMILRNAPLIAIAHVAKNALNPTVGL
;
A
#
# COMPACT_ATOMS: atom_id res chain seq x y z
N MET A 1 -1.85 29.33 -22.15
CA MET A 1 -2.50 28.24 -22.93
C MET A 1 -1.60 27.02 -22.83
N LEU A 2 -1.92 26.08 -21.93
CA LEU A 2 -1.14 24.85 -21.72
C LEU A 2 -1.53 23.83 -22.80
N LYS A 3 -0.55 23.17 -23.43
CA LYS A 3 -0.80 22.14 -24.43
C LYS A 3 -1.49 20.93 -23.79
N PRO A 4 -2.48 20.30 -24.45
CA PRO A 4 -3.05 19.05 -23.99
C PRO A 4 -2.04 17.92 -24.27
N GLY A 5 -1.18 17.65 -23.30
CA GLY A 5 -0.40 16.42 -23.22
C GLY A 5 -1.19 15.42 -22.39
N GLY A 6 -1.75 14.41 -23.04
CA GLY A 6 -2.55 13.38 -22.38
C GLY A 6 -1.78 12.69 -21.27
N ILE A 7 -2.47 12.40 -20.16
CA ILE A 7 -2.03 11.40 -19.21
C ILE A 7 -1.91 10.09 -19.99
N GLU A 8 -0.70 9.71 -20.40
CA GLU A 8 -0.48 8.40 -20.99
C GLU A 8 -0.85 7.34 -19.94
N LYS A 9 -1.88 6.55 -20.23
CA LYS A 9 -2.36 5.47 -19.37
C LYS A 9 -1.27 4.41 -19.19
N LYS A 10 -0.46 4.55 -18.15
CA LYS A 10 0.38 3.47 -17.59
C LYS A 10 -0.13 3.12 -16.19
N PHE A 11 -1.30 2.48 -16.13
CA PHE A 11 -1.82 1.87 -14.90
C PHE A 11 -1.40 0.40 -14.85
N GLY A 12 -0.57 0.04 -13.88
CA GLY A 12 -0.16 -1.33 -13.63
C GLY A 12 0.39 -1.47 -12.22
N SER A 13 0.27 -2.66 -11.63
CA SER A 13 0.87 -2.94 -10.34
C SER A 13 2.39 -2.92 -10.47
N VAL A 14 3.03 -1.91 -9.89
CA VAL A 14 4.49 -1.83 -9.80
C VAL A 14 4.97 -2.84 -8.74
N ARG A 15 5.97 -3.64 -9.08
CA ARG A 15 6.54 -4.69 -8.22
C ARG A 15 8.06 -4.65 -8.11
N VAL A 16 8.68 -3.62 -8.68
CA VAL A 16 10.11 -3.37 -8.63
C VAL A 16 10.30 -1.90 -8.28
N TYR A 17 10.91 -1.65 -7.13
CA TYR A 17 11.11 -0.31 -6.60
C TYR A 17 12.59 0.04 -6.60
N LYS A 18 12.89 1.32 -6.79
CA LYS A 18 14.25 1.83 -6.59
C LYS A 18 14.55 1.85 -5.10
N ASP A 19 15.81 1.63 -4.76
CA ASP A 19 16.32 1.81 -3.39
C ASP A 19 16.48 3.31 -3.07
N LYS A 20 15.38 4.07 -3.13
CA LYS A 20 15.35 5.52 -2.89
C LYS A 20 14.12 5.88 -2.06
N SER A 21 14.32 6.71 -1.04
CA SER A 21 13.23 7.27 -0.25
C SER A 21 12.36 8.22 -1.09
N ILE A 22 11.09 8.35 -0.71
CA ILE A 22 10.16 9.29 -1.34
C ILE A 22 10.25 10.62 -0.58
N GLU A 23 10.27 11.74 -1.30
CA GLU A 23 10.24 13.06 -0.66
C GLU A 23 8.92 13.31 0.06
N ARG A 24 9.01 13.89 1.26
CA ARG A 24 7.84 14.12 2.11
C ARG A 24 6.78 14.97 1.42
N ASP A 25 7.19 15.99 0.67
CA ASP A 25 6.30 16.88 -0.06
C ASP A 25 5.52 16.15 -1.15
N THR A 26 6.14 15.17 -1.81
CA THR A 26 5.44 14.31 -2.77
C THR A 26 4.34 13.53 -2.08
N VAL A 27 4.63 12.92 -0.94
CA VAL A 27 3.65 12.14 -0.17
C VAL A 27 2.52 13.03 0.36
N SER A 28 2.85 14.22 0.87
CA SER A 28 1.86 15.21 1.33
C SER A 28 0.94 15.64 0.19
N HIS A 29 1.49 15.95 -0.99
CA HIS A 29 0.70 16.34 -2.15
C HIS A 29 -0.26 15.22 -2.61
N LEU A 30 0.19 13.95 -2.58
CA LEU A 30 -0.68 12.81 -2.85
C LEU A 30 -1.83 12.72 -1.83
N MET A 31 -1.55 12.91 -0.54
CA MET A 31 -2.57 12.89 0.51
C MET A 31 -3.56 14.05 0.40
N ASP A 32 -3.11 15.23 -0.02
CA ASP A 32 -3.96 16.39 -0.31
C ASP A 32 -4.90 16.16 -1.50
N MET A 33 -4.56 15.27 -2.43
CA MET A 33 -5.49 14.83 -3.47
C MET A 33 -6.47 13.78 -2.93
N ILE A 34 -6.00 12.81 -2.14
CA ILE A 34 -6.81 11.70 -1.63
C ILE A 34 -7.98 12.17 -0.74
N ARG A 35 -7.82 13.27 0.01
CA ARG A 35 -8.92 13.86 0.82
C ARG A 35 -10.17 14.25 0.01
N TRP A 36 -10.05 14.44 -1.30
CA TRP A 36 -11.18 14.80 -2.17
C TRP A 36 -11.92 13.59 -2.74
N VAL A 37 -11.51 12.37 -2.37
CA VAL A 37 -12.19 11.14 -2.79
C VAL A 37 -13.60 11.11 -2.18
N PRO A 38 -14.66 10.85 -2.97
CA PRO A 38 -16.02 10.82 -2.47
C PRO A 38 -16.22 9.68 -1.46
N SER A 39 -16.97 9.96 -0.39
CA SER A 39 -17.36 8.96 0.61
C SER A 39 -18.86 9.02 0.89
N SER A 40 -19.44 7.89 1.31
CA SER A 40 -20.87 7.83 1.64
C SER A 40 -21.21 8.86 2.71
N LYS A 41 -22.24 9.67 2.44
CA LYS A 41 -22.69 10.80 3.28
C LYS A 41 -21.56 11.79 3.65
N ASN A 42 -20.48 11.83 2.86
CA ASN A 42 -19.27 12.62 3.12
C ASN A 42 -18.67 12.40 4.53
N THR A 43 -18.79 11.18 5.05
CA THR A 43 -18.32 10.84 6.41
C THR A 43 -16.80 10.75 6.52
N GLN A 44 -16.09 10.63 5.39
CA GLN A 44 -14.63 10.53 5.30
C GLN A 44 -14.02 9.57 6.34
N PRO A 45 -14.53 8.32 6.45
CA PRO A 45 -14.10 7.39 7.52
C PRO A 45 -12.71 6.79 7.25
N LEU A 46 -12.15 7.06 6.08
CA LEU A 46 -10.90 6.49 5.60
C LEU A 46 -9.71 7.21 6.24
N HIS A 47 -8.92 6.44 6.97
CA HIS A 47 -7.65 6.88 7.53
C HIS A 47 -6.50 6.16 6.84
N TRP A 48 -5.37 6.85 6.76
CA TRP A 48 -4.14 6.35 6.17
C TRP A 48 -3.02 6.31 7.21
N LYS A 49 -2.37 5.15 7.34
CA LYS A 49 -1.08 5.04 8.03
C LYS A 49 0.02 4.91 6.99
N LEU A 50 0.97 5.83 7.06
CA LEU A 50 2.14 5.86 6.19
C LEU A 50 3.35 5.37 6.95
N VAL A 51 4.08 4.41 6.37
CA VAL A 51 5.33 3.86 6.92
C VAL A 51 6.39 3.94 5.84
N ASP A 52 7.43 4.75 6.06
CA ASP A 52 8.58 4.97 5.18
C ASP A 52 9.90 4.40 5.76
N ASP A 53 9.85 3.82 6.96
CA ASP A 53 10.97 3.13 7.59
C ASP A 53 11.14 1.73 6.99
N ARG A 54 12.22 1.51 6.25
CA ARG A 54 12.48 0.23 5.57
C ARG A 54 12.64 -0.95 6.51
N ALA A 55 13.20 -0.75 7.70
CA ALA A 55 13.37 -1.85 8.65
C ALA A 55 11.99 -2.33 9.12
N LYS A 56 11.10 -1.39 9.45
CA LYS A 56 9.70 -1.70 9.82
C LYS A 56 8.92 -2.31 8.66
N ILE A 57 9.13 -1.83 7.44
CA ILE A 57 8.48 -2.41 6.25
C ILE A 57 8.90 -3.87 6.07
N ARG A 58 10.21 -4.16 6.18
CA ARG A 58 10.70 -5.53 6.10
C ARG A 58 10.18 -6.41 7.24
N GLU A 59 10.09 -5.86 8.46
CA GLU A 59 9.50 -6.55 9.60
C GLU A 59 8.03 -6.94 9.33
N MET A 60 7.22 -6.01 8.80
CA MET A 60 5.82 -6.30 8.44
C MET A 60 5.70 -7.39 7.37
N ALA A 61 6.58 -7.41 6.37
CA ALA A 61 6.65 -8.50 5.40
C ALA A 61 7.00 -9.84 6.09
N GLY A 62 7.95 -9.82 7.02
CA GLY A 62 8.34 -10.97 7.82
C GLY A 62 7.20 -11.56 8.67
N LEU A 63 6.37 -10.71 9.28
CA LEU A 63 5.17 -11.14 10.02
C LEU A 63 4.17 -11.86 9.11
N THR A 64 4.04 -11.42 7.85
CA THR A 64 3.19 -12.10 6.87
C THR A 64 3.74 -13.46 6.49
N VAL A 65 5.06 -13.57 6.29
CA VAL A 65 5.73 -14.84 6.00
C VAL A 65 5.63 -15.80 7.19
N GLN A 66 5.79 -15.31 8.42
CA GLN A 66 5.61 -16.12 9.62
C GLN A 66 4.21 -16.75 9.65
N TRP A 67 3.17 -15.98 9.35
CA TRP A 67 1.81 -16.51 9.26
C TRP A 67 1.66 -17.56 8.15
N PHE A 68 2.31 -17.37 7.00
CA PHE A 68 2.35 -18.38 5.93
C PHE A 68 3.03 -19.68 6.39
N GLU A 69 4.10 -19.61 7.16
CA GLU A 69 4.76 -20.78 7.74
C GLU A 69 3.84 -21.52 8.72
N GLU A 70 3.18 -20.79 9.63
CA GLU A 70 2.27 -21.35 10.63
C GLU A 70 1.04 -22.04 10.01
N THR A 71 0.58 -21.53 8.87
CA THR A 71 -0.61 -22.04 8.16
C THR A 71 -0.28 -22.96 6.98
N ASN A 72 1.00 -23.22 6.72
CA ASN A 72 1.49 -23.96 5.54
C ASN A 72 0.94 -23.40 4.21
N ALA A 73 0.77 -22.08 4.13
CA ALA A 73 0.30 -21.38 2.93
C ALA A 73 1.49 -20.90 2.08
N PHE A 74 1.34 -20.93 0.75
CA PHE A 74 2.33 -20.37 -0.19
C PHE A 74 3.81 -20.75 0.09
N PRO A 75 4.16 -22.06 0.09
CA PRO A 75 5.51 -22.52 0.45
C PRO A 75 6.63 -21.94 -0.42
N ASP A 76 6.33 -21.62 -1.69
CA ASP A 76 7.30 -20.98 -2.60
C ASP A 76 7.70 -19.57 -2.12
N ILE A 77 6.76 -18.81 -1.55
CA ILE A 77 7.02 -17.48 -0.99
C ILE A 77 7.87 -17.58 0.27
N VAL A 78 7.59 -18.58 1.12
CA VAL A 78 8.40 -18.86 2.31
C VAL A 78 9.83 -19.22 1.90
N ALA A 79 10.01 -20.05 0.88
CA ALA A 79 11.33 -20.43 0.37
C ALA A 79 12.09 -19.21 -0.19
N ALA A 80 11.42 -18.35 -0.97
CA ALA A 80 12.00 -17.12 -1.48
C ALA A 80 12.44 -16.17 -0.34
N TRP A 81 11.62 -16.03 0.71
CA TRP A 81 11.96 -15.24 1.89
C TRP A 81 13.20 -15.77 2.62
N LYS A 82 13.31 -17.09 2.78
CA LYS A 82 14.51 -17.74 3.34
C LYS A 82 15.75 -17.52 2.47
N GLY A 83 15.56 -17.38 1.15
CA GLY A 83 16.58 -16.96 0.19
C GLY A 83 16.91 -15.46 0.22
N GLY A 84 16.24 -14.66 1.07
CA GLY A 84 16.44 -13.23 1.22
C GLY A 84 15.56 -12.35 0.32
N GLU A 85 14.70 -12.95 -0.51
CA GLU A 85 13.81 -12.24 -1.42
C GLU A 85 12.47 -11.90 -0.75
N ASP A 86 12.16 -10.60 -0.67
CA ASP A 86 10.85 -10.13 -0.21
C ASP A 86 9.85 -10.13 -1.38
N MET A 87 8.97 -11.14 -1.43
CA MET A 87 7.88 -11.20 -2.41
C MET A 87 6.58 -10.55 -1.93
N ILE A 88 6.49 -10.17 -0.65
CA ILE A 88 5.29 -9.61 0.00
C ILE A 88 5.20 -8.12 -0.27
N LEU A 89 6.15 -7.34 0.24
CA LEU A 89 6.20 -5.88 0.13
C LEU A 89 7.28 -5.41 -0.83
N ARG A 90 8.14 -6.33 -1.31
CA ARG A 90 9.10 -6.10 -2.40
C ARG A 90 10.03 -4.93 -2.14
N ASN A 91 10.43 -4.75 -0.88
CA ASN A 91 11.27 -3.63 -0.43
C ASN A 91 10.72 -2.26 -0.84
N ALA A 92 9.39 -2.09 -0.87
CA ALA A 92 8.76 -0.82 -1.18
C ALA A 92 9.30 0.30 -0.26
N PRO A 93 9.58 1.51 -0.79
CA PRO A 93 10.13 2.62 -0.01
C PRO A 93 9.08 3.29 0.89
N LEU A 94 7.80 3.03 0.67
CA LEU A 94 6.68 3.56 1.42
C LEU A 94 5.52 2.57 1.37
N ILE A 95 4.92 2.29 2.51
CA ILE A 95 3.65 1.56 2.62
C ILE A 95 2.56 2.53 3.06
N ALA A 96 1.43 2.51 2.35
CA ALA A 96 0.22 3.22 2.70
C ALA A 96 -0.87 2.21 3.10
N ILE A 97 -1.24 2.20 4.37
CA ILE A 97 -2.27 1.31 4.91
C ILE A 97 -3.57 2.10 5.02
N ALA A 98 -4.53 1.74 4.18
CA ALA A 98 -5.90 2.21 4.28
C ALA A 98 -6.62 1.45 5.40
N HIS A 99 -7.21 2.18 6.35
CA HIS A 99 -8.03 1.56 7.39
C HIS A 99 -9.21 2.44 7.77
N VAL A 100 -10.26 1.82 8.30
CA VAL A 100 -11.46 2.48 8.82
C VAL A 100 -11.75 1.96 10.23
N ALA A 101 -12.50 2.74 11.02
CA ALA A 101 -12.99 2.24 12.29
C ALA A 101 -13.94 1.05 12.06
N LYS A 102 -13.93 0.07 12.96
CA LYS A 102 -14.76 -1.15 12.85
C LYS A 102 -16.27 -0.84 12.74
N ASN A 103 -16.71 0.27 13.33
CA ASN A 103 -18.08 0.75 13.32
C ASN A 103 -18.38 1.76 12.21
N ALA A 104 -17.43 2.00 11.29
CA ALA A 104 -17.68 2.85 10.14
C ALA A 104 -18.84 2.28 9.30
N LEU A 105 -19.59 3.18 8.65
CA LEU A 105 -20.69 2.79 7.76
C LEU A 105 -20.15 1.86 6.67
N ASN A 106 -20.52 0.59 6.76
CA ASN A 106 -20.31 -0.38 5.70
C ASN A 106 -21.60 -0.43 4.87
N PRO A 107 -21.68 0.23 3.71
CA PRO A 107 -22.84 0.05 2.85
C PRO A 107 -22.90 -1.43 2.46
N THR A 108 -23.98 -2.12 2.84
CA THR A 108 -24.23 -3.47 2.38
C THR A 108 -24.25 -3.43 0.85
N VAL A 109 -23.21 -3.95 0.22
CA VAL A 109 -23.21 -4.14 -1.23
C VAL A 109 -24.26 -5.21 -1.48
N GLY A 110 -25.45 -4.79 -1.92
CA GLY A 110 -26.46 -5.70 -2.42
C GLY A 110 -25.93 -6.32 -3.71
N LEU A 111 -25.34 -7.51 -3.59
CA LEU A 111 -25.16 -8.44 -4.70
C LEU A 111 -26.38 -9.36 -4.75
#